data_AF-R7RSU1-F1
#
_entry.id   AF-R7RSU1-F1
#
_cell.length_a   1.000
_cell.length_b   1.000
_cell.length_c   1.000
_cell.angle_alpha   90.00
_cell.angle_beta   90.00
_cell.angle_gamma   90.00
#
_symmetry.space_group_name_H-M   'P 1'
#
loop_
_entity.id
_entity.type
_entity.pdbx_description
1 polymer ?
#
loop_
_entity_poly.entity_id
_entity_poly.type
_entity_poly.pdbx_seq_one_letter_code
_entity_poly.pdbx_strand_id
1 'polypeptide(L)' 'MKKRRSNGYSESYVNPLDELDYERFSELRENGYSDNDIARELKVSEKFIKRLRQETKKYL' A
#
# COMPACT_ATOMS: atom_id res chain seq x y z
N MET A 1 7.39 -37.73 -18.91
CA MET A 1 7.08 -37.36 -17.50
C MET A 1 6.78 -35.86 -17.43
N LYS A 2 5.56 -35.45 -17.08
CA LYS A 2 5.16 -34.03 -17.02
C LYS A 2 5.68 -33.40 -15.71
N LYS A 3 6.63 -32.46 -15.79
CA LYS A 3 7.10 -31.68 -14.63
C LYS A 3 5.97 -30.74 -14.19
N ARG A 4 5.41 -30.99 -13.01
CA ARG A 4 4.40 -30.12 -12.38
C ARG A 4 5.07 -28.80 -12.04
N ARG A 5 4.65 -27.71 -12.69
CA ARG A 5 4.99 -26.34 -12.28
C ARG A 5 4.27 -26.07 -10.96
N SER A 6 4.97 -26.19 -9.85
CA SER A 6 4.49 -25.71 -8.56
C SER A 6 4.53 -24.19 -8.57
N ASN A 7 3.43 -23.55 -8.97
CA ASN A 7 3.16 -22.18 -8.54
C ASN A 7 2.88 -22.24 -7.03
N GLY A 8 3.94 -22.27 -6.23
CA GLY A 8 3.86 -22.02 -4.80
C GLY A 8 3.59 -20.53 -4.60
N TYR A 9 2.33 -20.12 -4.77
CA TYR A 9 1.88 -18.83 -4.28
C TYR A 9 1.77 -19.00 -2.77
N SER A 10 2.80 -18.55 -2.05
CA SER A 10 2.88 -18.64 -0.60
C SER A 10 1.71 -17.89 0.04
N GLU A 11 1.07 -18.59 0.97
CA GLU A 11 -0.20 -18.31 1.65
C GLU A 11 -0.09 -17.21 2.70
N SER A 12 0.36 -16.02 2.28
CA SER A 12 0.36 -14.83 3.13
C SER A 12 0.37 -13.59 2.25
N TYR A 13 -0.67 -13.43 1.42
CA TYR A 13 -0.93 -12.15 0.79
C TYR A 13 -1.51 -11.23 1.86
N VAL A 14 -0.64 -10.73 2.74
CA VAL A 14 -1.00 -9.64 3.65
C VAL A 14 -1.33 -8.46 2.76
N ASN A 15 -2.58 -8.02 2.79
CA ASN A 15 -2.94 -6.81 2.08
C ASN A 15 -2.08 -5.70 2.70
N PRO A 16 -1.22 -5.02 1.95
CA PRO A 16 -0.36 -3.99 2.53
C PRO A 16 -1.18 -2.84 3.13
N LEU A 17 -2.48 -2.78 2.82
CA LEU A 17 -3.45 -1.87 3.44
C LEU A 17 -3.85 -2.28 4.86
N ASP A 18 -3.77 -3.57 5.22
CA ASP A 18 -4.10 -4.06 6.57
C ASP A 18 -2.99 -3.75 7.59
N GLU A 19 -1.74 -3.61 7.12
CA GLU A 19 -0.59 -3.17 7.94
C GLU A 19 -0.29 -1.67 7.79
N LEU A 20 -0.99 -0.97 6.89
CA LEU A 20 -0.78 0.46 6.73
C LEU A 20 -1.44 1.20 7.88
N ASP A 21 -0.65 2.02 8.57
CA ASP A 21 -1.15 3.01 9.50
C ASP A 21 -1.94 4.10 8.74
N TYR A 22 -3.23 3.84 8.54
CA TYR A 22 -4.15 4.74 7.85
C TYR A 22 -4.34 6.06 8.59
N GLU A 23 -4.27 6.05 9.93
CA GLU A 23 -4.32 7.28 10.73
C GLU A 23 -3.11 8.14 10.38
N ARG A 24 -1.91 7.55 10.41
CA ARG A 24 -0.68 8.25 10.04
C ARG A 24 -0.68 8.74 8.59
N PHE A 25 -1.19 7.94 7.65
CA PHE A 25 -1.37 8.38 6.26
C PHE A 25 -2.30 9.61 6.16
N SER A 26 -3.43 9.59 6.87
CA SER A 26 -4.40 10.69 6.87
C SER A 26 -3.79 11.95 7.47
N GLU A 27 -3.12 11.85 8.63
CA GLU A 27 -2.42 12.96 9.26
C GLU A 27 -1.41 13.61 8.31
N LEU A 28 -0.50 12.82 7.72
CA LEU A 28 0.53 13.36 6.83
C LEU A 28 -0.09 14.01 5.60
N ARG A 29 -1.18 13.44 5.07
CA ARG A 29 -1.90 14.02 3.94
C ARG A 29 -2.56 15.35 4.31
N GLU A 30 -3.23 15.43 5.45
CA GLU A 30 -3.87 16.67 5.94
C GLU A 30 -2.86 17.77 6.24
N ASN A 31 -1.67 17.38 6.72
CA ASN A 31 -0.54 18.29 6.89
C ASN A 31 0.12 18.72 5.57
N GLY A 32 -0.36 18.22 4.42
CA GLY A 32 0.11 18.64 3.10
C GLY A 32 1.44 18.02 2.65
N TYR A 33 1.87 16.91 3.25
CA TYR A 33 3.08 16.20 2.82
C TYR A 33 2.94 15.64 1.40
N SER A 34 4.07 15.56 0.70
CA SER A 34 4.10 14.98 -0.65
C SER A 34 3.97 13.46 -0.58
N ASP A 35 3.49 12.84 -1.67
CA ASP A 35 3.34 11.38 -1.74
C ASP A 35 4.69 10.65 -1.53
N ASN A 36 5.80 11.28 -1.90
CA ASN A 36 7.13 10.71 -1.71
C ASN A 36 7.55 10.72 -0.23
N ASP A 37 7.25 11.80 0.49
CA ASP A 37 7.56 11.92 1.91
C ASP A 37 6.71 10.95 2.74
N ILE A 38 5.41 10.86 2.42
CA ILE A 38 4.49 9.91 3.03
C ILE A 38 4.97 8.46 2.79
N ALA A 39 5.40 8.15 1.58
CA ALA A 39 5.91 6.82 1.24
C ALA A 39 7.17 6.47 2.05
N ARG A 40 8.08 7.43 2.26
CA ARG A 40 9.29 7.24 3.09
C ARG A 40 8.94 7.02 4.55
N GLU A 41 8.04 7.84 5.10
CA GLU A 41 7.61 7.78 6.49
C GLU A 41 6.93 6.43 6.80
N LEU A 42 6.04 5.99 5.90
CA LEU A 42 5.31 4.73 6.03
C LEU A 42 6.11 3.52 5.52
N LYS A 43 7.35 3.72 5.04
CA LYS A 43 8.23 2.68 4.47
C LYS A 43 7.56 1.85 3.37
N VAL A 44 6.73 2.49 2.56
CA VAL A 44 6.02 1.88 1.43
C VAL A 44 6.49 2.51 0.12
N SER A 45 6.06 1.93 -1.00
CA SER A 45 6.34 2.52 -2.31
C SER A 45 5.46 3.75 -2.59
N GLU A 46 5.99 4.74 -3.30
CA GLU A 46 5.20 5.92 -3.74
C GLU A 46 3.99 5.50 -4.61
N LYS A 47 4.14 4.42 -5.40
CA LYS A 47 3.04 3.86 -6.21
C LYS A 47 1.88 3.37 -5.34
N PHE A 48 2.19 2.81 -4.17
CA PHE A 48 1.18 2.36 -3.21
C PHE A 48 0.42 3.56 -2.63
N ILE A 49 1.13 4.62 -2.21
CA ILE A 49 0.51 5.87 -1.75
C ILE A 49 -0.41 6.49 -2.82
N LYS A 50 0.03 6.54 -4.08
CA LYS A 50 -0.80 7.03 -5.20
C LYS A 50 -2.08 6.22 -5.37
N ARG A 51 -2.01 4.90 -5.24
CA ARG A 51 -3.17 4.01 -5.32
C ARG A 51 -4.12 4.24 -4.15
N LEU A 52 -3.61 4.34 -2.93
CA LEU A 52 -4.39 4.70 -1.73
C LEU A 52 -5.14 6.01 -1.89
N ARG A 53 -4.49 7.02 -2.47
CA ARG A 53 -5.11 8.32 -2.72
C ARG A 53 -6.26 8.22 -3.73
N GLN A 54 -6.13 7.37 -4.75
CA GLN A 54 -7.20 7.11 -5.71
C GLN A 54 -8.37 6.35 -5.08
N GLU A 55 -8.07 5.35 -4.23
CA GLU A 55 -9.08 4.56 -3.54
C GLU A 55 -9.85 5.42 -2.52
N THR A 56 -9.16 6.22 -1.70
CA THR A 56 -9.79 7.14 -0.72
C THR A 56 -10.64 8.23 -1.37
N LYS A 57 -10.21 8.79 -2.52
CA LYS A 57 -11.00 9.79 -3.27
C LYS A 57 -12.32 9.23 -3.83
N LYS A 58 -12.45 7.90 -3.98
CA LYS A 58 -13.67 7.27 -4.49
C LYS A 58 -14.79 7.20 -3.43
N TYR A 59 -14.46 7.35 -2.15
CA TYR A 59 -15.39 7.24 -1.02
C TYR A 59 -15.74 8.59 -0.37
N LEU A 60 -15.24 9.70 -0.93
CA LEU A 60 -15.60 11.08 -0.60
C LEU A 60 -16.39 11.68 -1.76
#